data_AF-A0AAP0X335-F1
#
_entry.id   AF-A0AAP0X335-F1
#
_cell.length_a   1.000
_cell.length_b   1.000
_cell.length_c   1.000
_cell.angle_alpha   90.00
_cell.angle_beta   90.00
_cell.angle_gamma   90.00
#
_symmetry.space_group_name_H-M   'P 1'
#
loop_
_entity.id
_entity.type
_entity.pdbx_description
1 polymer ?
#
loop_
_entity_poly.entity_id
_entity_poly.type
_entity_poly.pdbx_seq_one_letter_code
_entity_poly.pdbx_strand_id
1 'polypeptide(L)'
;MNMASSRSHCIYIFVVQQESTMDKRVKTGKLILVDLAGSEKVEKTGAEGRVLEEAKTINKSLSALGNVVNALTCCPQGKANHIPYRDSKLTRILQDALVPSWKECIH
;
A
#
# COMPACT_ATOMS: atom_id res chain seq x y z
N MET A 1 -4.27 21.54 9.59
CA MET A 1 -3.85 20.12 9.56
C MET A 1 -3.11 19.81 10.84
N ASN A 2 -3.45 18.71 11.53
CA ASN A 2 -2.73 18.30 12.73
C ASN A 2 -1.37 17.74 12.33
N MET A 3 -0.30 18.28 12.92
CA MET A 3 1.11 17.95 12.58
C MET A 3 1.43 16.45 12.71
N ALA A 4 0.71 15.73 13.59
CA ALA A 4 0.83 14.29 13.74
C ALA A 4 0.17 13.50 12.60
N SER A 5 -0.98 13.95 12.09
CA SER A 5 -1.71 13.25 11.01
C SER A 5 -1.04 13.42 9.65
N SER A 6 -0.28 14.50 9.46
CA SER A 6 0.49 14.75 8.24
C SER A 6 1.71 13.83 8.10
N ARG A 7 2.13 13.13 9.17
CA ARG A 7 3.39 12.39 9.23
C ARG A 7 3.25 10.87 9.37
N SER A 8 2.03 10.35 9.37
CA SER A 8 1.78 8.92 9.50
C SER A 8 0.85 8.42 8.39
N HIS A 9 1.15 7.24 7.84
CA HIS A 9 0.21 6.54 6.97
C HIS A 9 -0.80 5.79 7.83
N CYS A 10 -2.08 5.87 7.49
CA CYS A 10 -3.12 5.07 8.12
C CYS A 10 -3.70 4.08 7.09
N ILE A 11 -3.93 2.83 7.52
CA ILE A 11 -4.47 1.78 6.66
C ILE A 11 -5.68 1.17 7.37
N TYR A 12 -6.83 1.21 6.73
CA TYR A 12 -8.04 0.54 7.17
C TYR A 12 -8.32 -0.64 6.24
N ILE A 13 -8.42 -1.83 6.82
CA ILE A 13 -8.72 -3.07 6.08
C ILE A 13 -10.09 -3.55 6.55
N PHE A 14 -11.09 -3.44 5.67
CA PHE A 14 -12.42 -3.98 5.87
C PHE A 14 -12.52 -5.33 5.17
N VAL A 15 -12.76 -6.39 5.94
CA VAL A 15 -13.03 -7.72 5.40
C VAL A 15 -14.51 -7.98 5.57
N VAL A 16 -15.22 -8.07 4.46
CA VAL A 16 -16.65 -8.39 4.41
C VAL A 16 -16.80 -9.84 4.02
N GLN A 17 -17.35 -10.65 4.91
CA GLN A 17 -17.69 -12.03 4.62
C GLN A 17 -19.20 -12.16 4.49
N GLN A 18 -19.64 -12.73 3.38
CA GLN A 18 -21.03 -13.05 3.11
C GLN A 18 -21.17 -14.56 3.01
N GLU A 19 -21.99 -15.14 3.86
CA GLU A 19 -22.34 -16.56 3.80
C GLU A 19 -23.75 -16.71 3.21
N SER A 20 -23.86 -17.50 2.13
CA SER A 20 -25.17 -17.86 1.58
C SER A 20 -25.74 -19.04 2.37
N THR A 21 -26.86 -18.82 3.06
CA THR A 21 -27.58 -19.83 3.83
C THR A 21 -28.14 -20.96 2.97
N MET A 22 -28.35 -20.72 1.67
CA MET A 22 -28.91 -21.69 0.73
C MET A 22 -27.83 -22.57 0.07
N ASP A 23 -26.67 -22.00 -0.24
CA ASP A 23 -25.63 -22.70 -1.02
C ASP A 23 -24.38 -23.09 -0.22
N LYS A 24 -24.31 -22.75 1.07
CA LYS A 24 -23.09 -22.84 1.92
C LYS A 24 -21.84 -22.20 1.30
N ARG A 25 -22.03 -21.30 0.33
CA ARG A 25 -20.93 -20.57 -0.32
C ARG A 25 -20.60 -19.34 0.52
N VAL A 26 -19.33 -19.21 0.87
CA VAL A 26 -18.79 -18.02 1.53
C VAL A 26 -18.10 -17.15 0.49
N LYS A 27 -18.54 -15.89 0.36
CA LYS A 27 -17.86 -14.86 -0.42
C LYS A 27 -17.13 -13.95 0.56
N THR A 28 -15.83 -13.74 0.34
CA THR A 28 -15.03 -12.79 1.11
C THR A 28 -14.61 -11.64 0.20
N GLY A 29 -15.02 -10.43 0.52
CA GLY A 29 -14.52 -9.19 -0.08
C GLY A 29 -13.57 -8.50 0.88
N LYS A 30 -12.42 -8.02 0.37
CA LYS A 30 -11.47 -7.20 1.13
C LYS A 30 -11.42 -5.82 0.51
N LEU A 31 -11.80 -4.80 1.28
CA LEU A 31 -11.69 -3.40 0.92
C LEU A 31 -10.57 -2.78 1.76
N ILE A 32 -9.59 -2.15 1.11
CA ILE A 32 -8.50 -1.46 1.81
C ILE A 32 -8.58 0.03 1.49
N LEU A 33 -8.74 0.83 2.54
CA LEU A 33 -8.64 2.28 2.48
C LEU A 33 -7.29 2.69 3.04
N VAL A 34 -6.52 3.44 2.25
CA VAL A 34 -5.21 3.92 2.66
C VAL A 34 -5.25 5.44 2.71
N ASP A 35 -4.99 5.98 3.89
CA ASP A 35 -4.73 7.40 4.09
C ASP A 35 -3.22 7.61 4.12
N LEU A 36 -2.71 8.37 3.16
CA LEU A 36 -1.29 8.56 2.97
C LEU A 36 -0.84 9.85 3.67
N ALA A 37 0.25 9.75 4.43
CA ALA A 37 0.95 10.91 4.97
C ALA A 37 1.29 11.92 3.86
N GLY A 38 1.53 13.17 4.28
CA GLY A 38 1.89 14.26 3.39
C GLY A 38 3.10 13.94 2.51
N SER A 39 3.02 14.32 1.24
CA SER A 39 4.08 14.12 0.24
C SER A 39 5.01 15.34 0.11
N GLU A 40 4.96 16.27 1.06
CA GLU A 40 5.78 17.47 1.03
C GLU A 40 7.29 17.17 1.04
N LYS A 41 8.01 17.90 0.20
CA LYS A 41 9.47 17.81 0.12
C LYS A 41 10.12 18.42 1.37
N VAL A 42 10.93 17.61 2.04
CA VAL A 42 11.67 17.98 3.25
C VAL A 42 12.63 19.15 3.01
N GLU A 43 13.19 19.27 1.79
CA GLU A 43 14.09 20.37 1.39
C GLU A 43 13.49 21.77 1.60
N LYS A 44 12.15 21.91 1.54
CA LYS A 44 11.48 23.19 1.78
C LYS A 44 11.24 23.51 3.25
N THR A 45 11.40 22.53 4.14
CA THR A 45 10.99 22.63 5.54
C THR A 45 12.13 22.97 6.50
N GLY A 46 13.39 22.93 6.06
CA GLY A 46 14.54 23.21 6.92
C GLY A 46 14.64 22.27 8.13
N ALA A 47 14.02 21.08 8.04
CA ALA A 47 13.96 20.13 9.14
C ALA A 47 15.35 19.53 9.41
N GLU A 48 15.80 19.59 10.66
CA GLU A 48 17.11 19.08 11.10
C GLU A 48 16.96 17.84 11.99
N GLY A 49 17.99 16.98 11.99
CA GLY A 49 18.09 15.83 12.89
C GLY A 49 16.94 14.82 12.74
N ARG A 50 16.20 14.58 13.83
CA ARG A 50 15.14 13.55 13.90
C ARG A 50 13.97 13.82 12.94
N VAL A 51 13.63 15.08 12.70
CA VAL A 51 12.50 15.45 11.84
C VAL A 51 12.82 15.19 10.37
N LEU A 52 14.09 15.35 9.97
CA LEU A 52 14.58 15.01 8.64
C LEU A 52 14.49 13.50 8.36
N GLU A 53 14.90 12.67 9.33
CA GLU A 53 14.84 11.21 9.21
C GLU A 53 13.40 10.69 9.18
N GLU A 54 12.50 11.29 9.97
CA GLU A 54 11.07 11.01 9.92
C GLU A 54 10.50 11.33 8.53
N ALA A 55 10.77 12.54 8.02
CA ALA A 55 10.26 13.00 6.74
C ALA A 55 10.86 12.23 5.54
N LYS A 56 12.12 11.79 5.62
CA LYS A 56 12.72 10.85 4.65
C LYS A 56 12.02 9.50 4.67
N THR A 57 11.68 8.99 5.86
CA THR A 57 11.02 7.69 6.00
C THR A 57 9.62 7.71 5.37
N ILE A 58 8.86 8.79 5.59
CA ILE A 58 7.53 9.02 4.99
C ILE A 58 7.63 9.08 3.45
N ASN A 59 8.56 9.89 2.94
CA ASN A 59 8.75 10.00 1.50
C ASN A 59 9.23 8.68 0.87
N LYS A 60 10.07 7.92 1.58
CA LYS A 60 10.50 6.59 1.13
C LYS A 60 9.31 5.63 0.99
N SER A 61 8.38 5.59 1.94
CA SER A 61 7.18 4.74 1.81
C SER A 61 6.28 5.15 0.66
N LEU A 62 6.12 6.46 0.40
CA LEU A 62 5.36 6.98 -0.74
C LEU A 62 6.02 6.66 -2.09
N SER A 63 7.33 6.88 -2.22
CA SER A 63 8.08 6.55 -3.43
C SER A 63 8.07 5.06 -3.72
N ALA A 64 8.23 4.21 -2.69
CA ALA A 64 8.13 2.76 -2.84
C ALA A 64 6.74 2.34 -3.37
N LEU A 65 5.67 2.95 -2.86
CA LEU A 65 4.31 2.70 -3.36
C LEU A 65 4.16 3.10 -4.83
N GLY A 66 4.67 4.28 -5.22
CA GLY A 66 4.69 4.73 -6.61
C GLY A 66 5.45 3.77 -7.53
N ASN A 67 6.60 3.24 -7.08
CA ASN A 67 7.36 2.25 -7.83
C ASN A 67 6.61 0.92 -8.00
N VAL A 68 5.91 0.46 -6.95
CA VAL A 68 5.08 -0.76 -7.00
C VAL A 68 3.91 -0.59 -7.96
N VAL A 69 3.18 0.53 -7.89
CA VAL A 69 2.06 0.81 -8.80
C VAL A 69 2.54 0.94 -10.24
N ASN A 70 3.66 1.64 -10.47
CA ASN A 70 4.24 1.78 -11.80
C ASN A 70 4.69 0.42 -12.36
N ALA A 71 5.30 -0.44 -11.52
CA ALA A 71 5.66 -1.80 -11.90
C ALA A 71 4.41 -2.64 -12.25
N LEU A 72 3.31 -2.48 -11.52
CA LEU A 72 2.05 -3.20 -11.81
C LEU A 72 1.39 -2.74 -13.10
N THR A 73 1.36 -1.43 -13.38
CA THR A 73 0.67 -0.85 -14.54
C THR A 73 1.50 -0.92 -15.83
N CYS A 74 2.82 -0.73 -15.74
CA CYS A 74 3.70 -0.61 -16.89
C CYS A 74 4.42 -1.91 -17.27
N CYS A 75 4.21 -3.02 -16.56
CA CYS A 75 4.75 -4.30 -16.99
C CYS A 75 4.00 -4.81 -18.24
N PRO A 76 4.68 -4.95 -19.39
CA PRO A 76 4.11 -5.67 -20.52
C PRO A 76 3.87 -7.11 -20.07
N GLN A 77 2.69 -7.66 -20.39
CA GLN A 77 2.33 -9.05 -20.17
C GLN A 77 3.47 -9.97 -20.66
N GLY A 78 4.30 -10.48 -19.76
CA GLY A 78 5.33 -11.48 -20.11
C GLY A 78 6.77 -11.25 -19.63
N LYS A 79 7.14 -10.09 -19.05
CA LYS A 79 8.44 -9.97 -18.34
C LYS A 79 8.21 -9.92 -16.84
N ALA A 80 8.77 -10.90 -16.13
CA ALA A 80 8.81 -10.95 -14.66
C ALA A 80 9.69 -9.81 -14.14
N ASN A 81 9.18 -8.58 -14.18
CA ASN A 81 9.82 -7.46 -13.52
C ASN A 81 9.56 -7.62 -12.03
N HIS A 82 10.63 -7.81 -11.25
CA HIS A 82 10.53 -7.98 -9.81
C HIS A 82 9.84 -6.76 -9.20
N ILE A 83 8.66 -6.96 -8.59
CA ILE A 83 7.92 -5.88 -7.94
C ILE A 83 8.49 -5.68 -6.53
N PRO A 84 9.00 -4.49 -6.18
CA PRO A 84 9.72 -4.26 -4.94
C PRO A 84 8.79 -4.02 -3.73
N TYR A 85 7.94 -4.98 -3.41
CA TYR A 85 7.06 -4.92 -2.22
C TYR A 85 7.85 -4.86 -0.89
N ARG A 86 9.15 -5.18 -0.90
CA ARG A 86 10.00 -5.20 0.30
C ARG A 86 10.62 -3.84 0.65
N ASP A 87 10.52 -2.85 -0.23
CA ASP A 87 11.19 -1.55 -0.05
C ASP A 87 10.57 -0.70 1.07
N SER A 88 9.32 -1.00 1.44
CA SER A 88 8.58 -0.34 2.51
C SER A 88 7.67 -1.32 3.25
N LYS A 89 7.43 -1.04 4.55
CA LYS A 89 6.43 -1.76 5.34
C LYS A 89 5.02 -1.57 4.73
N LEU A 90 4.75 -0.38 4.17
CA LEU A 90 3.48 -0.05 3.53
C LEU A 90 3.21 -0.96 2.32
N THR A 91 4.18 -1.05 1.40
CA THR A 91 4.05 -1.88 0.19
C THR A 91 3.99 -3.37 0.50
N ARG A 92 4.60 -3.80 1.61
CA ARG A 92 4.53 -5.18 2.09
C ARG A 92 3.15 -5.55 2.66
N ILE A 93 2.51 -4.64 3.39
CA ILE A 93 1.13 -4.85 3.88
C ILE A 93 0.14 -4.85 2.70
N LEU A 94 0.34 -3.95 1.74
CA LEU A 94 -0.52 -3.83 0.57
C LEU A 94 -0.27 -4.91 -0.50
N GLN A 95 0.80 -5.69 -0.38
CA GLN A 95 1.13 -6.75 -1.34
C GLN A 95 -0.04 -7.72 -1.54
N ASP A 96 -0.66 -8.17 -0.45
CA ASP A 96 -1.79 -9.11 -0.48
C ASP A 96 -3.03 -8.55 -1.17
N ALA A 97 -3.16 -7.21 -1.22
CA ALA A 97 -4.28 -6.53 -1.85
C ALA A 97 -4.00 -6.13 -3.30
N LEU A 98 -2.74 -5.86 -3.61
CA LEU A 98 -2.27 -5.40 -4.92
C LEU A 98 -1.93 -6.58 -5.84
N VAL A 99 -1.60 -7.75 -5.28
CA VAL A 99 -1.47 -8.98 -6.06
C VAL A 99 -2.88 -9.41 -6.46
N PRO A 100 -3.15 -9.59 -7.76
CA PRO A 100 -4.47 -10.02 -8.21
C PRO A 100 -4.86 -11.37 -7.60
N SER A 101 -5.98 -11.40 -6.88
CA SER A 101 -6.54 -12.57 -6.20
C SER A 101 -7.03 -13.69 -7.14
N TRP A 102 -6.95 -13.52 -8.46
CA TRP A 102 -7.41 -14.54 -9.41
C TRP A 102 -6.49 -15.77 -9.48
N LYS A 103 -5.31 -15.75 -8.84
CA LYS A 103 -4.39 -16.91 -8.84
C LYS A 103 -4.74 -17.99 -7.81
N GLU A 104 -5.65 -17.76 -6.87
CA GLU A 104 -6.02 -18.75 -5.84
C GLU A 104 -7.30 -19.54 -6.15
N CYS A 105 -7.99 -19.27 -7.27
CA CYS A 105 -9.23 -19.98 -7.64
C CYS A 105 -9.03 -21.24 -8.52
N ILE A 106 -7.81 -21.79 -8.61
CA ILE A 106 -7.58 -23.06 -9.32
C ILE A 106 -7.11 -24.10 -8.31
N HIS A 107 -8.08 -24.79 -7.70
CA HIS A 107 -7.89 -26.15 -7.22
C HIS A 107 -9.12 -26.99 -7.54
#